data_AF-A0A101GX14-F1
#
_entry.id   AF-A0A101GX14-F1
#
_cell.length_a   1.000
_cell.length_b   1.000
_cell.length_c   1.000
_cell.angle_alpha   90.00
_cell.angle_beta   90.00
_cell.angle_gamma   90.00
#
_symmetry.space_group_name_H-M   'P 1'
#
loop_
_entity.id
_entity.type
_entity.pdbx_description
1 polymer ?
#
loop_
_entity_poly.entity_id
_entity_poly.type
_entity_poly.pdbx_seq_one_letter_code
_entity_poly.pdbx_strand_id
1 'polypeptide(L)'
;MNRKEDKKNERFKYIVLPKRPLVESLKSREEKKEKKYSIEYLKAAHKHSIFHKKEIMESELCGCFNCLRTFKPQEIFNWCDEENPKGATAMCPFCYVDSVIGSKSGFPVDDPNFLEEMYKYWF
;
A
#
# COMPACT_ATOMS: atom_id res chain seq x y z
N MET A 1 -46.84 44.56 33.13
CA MET A 1 -46.35 43.29 32.54
C MET A 1 -44.84 43.25 32.77
N ASN A 2 -44.33 42.53 33.78
CA ASN A 2 -43.77 41.17 33.68
C ASN A 2 -42.80 41.05 32.48
N ARG A 3 -41.49 40.75 32.59
CA ARG A 3 -40.73 39.78 33.42
C ARG A 3 -39.26 40.27 33.50
N LYS A 4 -38.64 40.31 34.69
CA LYS A 4 -37.72 39.29 35.27
C LYS A 4 -36.50 38.97 34.39
N GLU A 5 -35.37 39.59 34.70
CA GLU A 5 -34.05 38.98 34.50
C GLU A 5 -33.31 38.97 35.84
N ASP A 6 -33.31 37.80 36.46
CA ASP A 6 -32.52 37.45 37.63
C ASP A 6 -32.03 36.02 37.37
N LYS A 7 -30.71 35.84 37.24
CA LYS A 7 -29.91 35.00 38.15
C LYS A 7 -28.49 34.77 37.61
N LYS A 8 -27.55 35.23 38.43
CA LYS A 8 -26.15 34.81 38.55
C LYS A 8 -26.01 33.28 38.41
N ASN A 9 -24.89 32.79 37.89
CA ASN A 9 -23.80 32.21 38.70
C ASN A 9 -22.89 31.22 37.92
N GLU A 10 -21.59 31.33 38.21
CA GLU A 10 -20.62 30.25 38.40
C GLU A 10 -19.84 29.55 37.25
N ARG A 11 -18.51 29.66 37.41
CA ARG A 11 -17.48 28.61 37.27
C ARG A 11 -17.16 28.06 35.87
N PHE A 12 -16.18 28.71 35.22
CA PHE A 12 -15.14 27.97 34.50
C PHE A 12 -13.77 28.46 34.96
N LYS A 13 -13.16 27.72 35.90
CA LYS A 13 -11.74 27.84 36.21
C LYS A 13 -10.97 27.26 35.03
N TYR A 14 -10.42 28.10 34.17
CA TYR A 14 -9.44 27.64 33.19
C TYR A 14 -8.20 27.17 33.94
N ILE A 15 -7.91 25.88 33.86
CA ILE A 15 -6.67 25.32 34.36
C ILE A 15 -5.60 25.65 33.30
N VAL A 16 -4.67 26.54 33.62
CA VAL A 16 -3.51 26.78 32.75
C VAL A 16 -2.61 25.56 32.87
N LEU A 17 -2.61 24.71 31.84
CA LEU A 17 -1.66 23.61 31.74
C LEU A 17 -0.25 24.21 31.54
N PRO A 18 0.77 23.73 32.28
CA PRO A 18 2.13 24.21 32.06
C PRO A 18 2.54 23.89 30.63
N LYS A 19 3.08 24.89 29.92
CA LYS A 19 3.71 24.68 28.61
C LYS A 19 4.83 23.67 28.82
N ARG A 20 4.62 22.42 28.40
CA ARG A 20 5.70 21.44 28.36
C ARG A 20 6.77 22.00 27.41
N PRO A 21 8.06 21.94 27.78
CA PRO A 21 9.11 22.24 26.83
C PRO A 21 8.92 21.33 25.62
N LEU A 22 9.10 21.87 24.41
CA LEU A 22 9.06 21.11 23.18
C LEU A 22 10.19 20.07 23.26
N VAL A 23 9.86 18.87 23.75
CA VAL A 23 10.83 17.83 24.00
C VAL A 23 11.52 17.47 22.68
N GLU A 24 12.84 17.46 22.78
CA GLU A 24 13.87 17.20 21.80
C GLU A 24 13.85 15.74 21.31
N SER A 25 12.68 15.23 20.90
CA SER A 25 12.47 13.79 20.69
C SER A 25 11.74 13.40 19.39
N LEU A 26 11.83 14.20 18.34
CA LEU A 26 11.49 13.77 16.97
C LEU A 26 12.75 13.38 16.17
N LYS A 27 13.69 12.67 16.80
CA LYS A 27 14.50 11.71 16.05
C LYS A 27 13.64 10.47 15.85
N SER A 28 12.59 10.57 15.03
CA SER A 28 11.96 9.38 14.47
C SER A 28 13.06 8.66 13.72
N ARG A 29 13.50 7.56 14.31
CA ARG A 29 14.44 6.64 13.70
C ARG A 29 13.81 6.18 12.40
N GLU A 30 14.19 6.79 11.28
CA GLU A 30 14.18 6.07 10.01
C GLU A 30 15.18 4.95 10.20
N GLU A 31 14.70 3.83 10.76
CA GLU A 31 15.43 2.58 10.73
C GLU A 31 15.66 2.31 9.24
N LYS A 32 16.91 2.47 8.80
CA LYS A 32 17.32 2.15 7.43
C LYS A 32 17.04 0.66 7.25
N LYS A 33 15.85 0.31 6.75
CA LYS A 33 15.51 -1.06 6.36
C LYS A 33 16.55 -1.50 5.35
N GLU A 34 17.33 -2.50 5.74
CA GLU A 34 18.33 -3.10 4.88
C GLU A 34 17.64 -3.74 3.66
N LYS A 35 18.21 -3.52 2.47
CA LYS A 35 17.64 -4.03 1.22
C LYS A 35 17.85 -5.54 1.16
N LYS A 36 16.74 -6.30 1.13
CA LYS A 36 16.72 -7.77 1.14
C LYS A 36 16.92 -8.37 -0.25
N TYR A 37 16.43 -7.73 -1.31
CA TYR A 37 16.48 -8.27 -2.67
C TYR A 37 17.46 -7.51 -3.57
N SER A 38 18.21 -8.24 -4.40
CA SER A 38 19.10 -7.60 -5.38
C SER A 38 18.32 -6.93 -6.51
N ILE A 39 18.93 -5.96 -7.18
CA ILE A 39 18.30 -5.27 -8.32
C ILE A 39 17.99 -6.26 -9.45
N GLU A 40 18.88 -7.22 -9.68
CA GLU A 40 18.73 -8.26 -10.69
C GLU A 40 17.52 -9.16 -10.39
N TYR A 41 17.30 -9.47 -9.10
CA TYR A 41 16.14 -10.23 -8.65
C TYR A 41 14.83 -9.47 -8.89
N LEU A 42 14.78 -8.17 -8.54
CA LEU A 42 13.62 -7.31 -8.79
C LEU A 42 13.32 -7.15 -10.30
N LYS A 43 14.37 -7.06 -11.13
CA LYS A 43 14.23 -7.06 -12.60
C LYS A 43 13.70 -8.37 -13.15
N ALA A 44 14.11 -9.50 -12.57
CA ALA A 44 13.58 -10.79 -12.95
C ALA A 44 12.09 -10.89 -12.61
N ALA A 45 11.70 -10.46 -11.40
CA ALA A 45 10.31 -10.44 -10.95
C ALA A 45 9.41 -9.59 -11.86
N HIS A 46 9.85 -8.39 -12.23
CA HIS A 46 9.07 -7.48 -13.06
C HIS A 46 8.67 -8.07 -14.42
N LYS A 47 9.46 -9.01 -14.98
CA LYS A 47 9.11 -9.69 -16.23
C LYS A 47 7.82 -10.52 -16.12
N HIS A 48 7.40 -10.87 -14.91
CA HIS A 48 6.16 -11.59 -14.62
C HIS A 48 4.95 -10.65 -14.41
N SER A 49 5.11 -9.34 -14.66
CA SER A 49 4.01 -8.37 -14.53
C SER A 49 3.36 -7.96 -15.86
N ILE A 50 3.69 -8.62 -16.97
CA ILE A 50 3.14 -8.32 -18.30
C ILE A 50 2.82 -9.60 -19.08
N PHE A 51 1.72 -9.60 -19.84
CA PHE A 51 1.27 -10.73 -20.68
C PHE A 51 1.21 -12.08 -19.93
N HIS A 52 0.74 -12.04 -18.69
CA HIS A 52 0.92 -13.10 -17.69
C HIS A 52 -0.41 -13.70 -17.21
N LYS A 53 -1.50 -13.52 -17.97
CA LYS A 53 -2.85 -14.02 -17.62
C LYS A 53 -2.86 -15.49 -17.21
N LYS A 54 -2.18 -16.37 -17.94
CA LYS A 54 -2.12 -17.78 -17.59
C LYS A 54 -1.51 -18.01 -16.19
N GLU A 55 -0.37 -17.37 -15.91
CA GLU A 55 0.31 -17.50 -14.62
C GLU A 55 -0.54 -16.97 -13.46
N ILE A 56 -1.23 -15.84 -13.66
CA ILE A 56 -2.16 -15.28 -12.66
C ILE A 56 -3.29 -16.26 -12.36
N MET A 57 -3.91 -16.83 -13.39
CA MET A 57 -5.03 -17.75 -13.21
C MET A 57 -4.61 -19.07 -12.55
N GLU A 58 -3.35 -19.46 -12.65
CA GLU A 58 -2.78 -20.61 -11.96
C GLU A 58 -2.28 -20.26 -10.53
N SER A 59 -2.22 -18.97 -10.18
CA SER A 59 -1.77 -18.50 -8.87
C SER A 59 -2.81 -18.69 -7.78
N GLU A 60 -2.32 -18.75 -6.54
CA GLU A 60 -3.18 -18.79 -5.35
C GLU A 60 -3.30 -17.40 -4.72
N LEU A 61 -2.27 -16.57 -4.94
CA LEU A 61 -2.16 -15.22 -4.42
C LEU A 61 -1.53 -14.32 -5.48
N CYS A 62 -1.99 -13.09 -5.57
CA CYS A 62 -1.39 -12.02 -6.35
C CYS A 62 -0.93 -10.90 -5.42
N GLY A 63 0.16 -10.24 -5.76
CA GLY A 63 0.63 -9.04 -5.09
C GLY A 63 0.72 -7.88 -6.08
N CYS A 64 0.19 -6.72 -5.71
CA CYS A 64 0.42 -5.49 -6.45
C CYS A 64 1.56 -4.71 -5.82
N PHE A 65 2.66 -4.52 -6.54
CA PHE A 65 3.81 -3.78 -6.03
C PHE A 65 3.65 -2.26 -6.12
N ASN A 66 2.57 -1.73 -6.71
CA ASN A 66 2.25 -0.30 -6.65
C ASN A 66 1.54 0.07 -5.33
N CYS A 67 0.45 -0.62 -5.00
CA CYS A 67 -0.33 -0.33 -3.78
C CYS A 67 -0.02 -1.24 -2.58
N LEU A 68 0.94 -2.17 -2.75
CA LEU A 68 1.42 -3.12 -1.73
C LEU A 68 0.36 -4.08 -1.19
N ARG A 69 -0.77 -4.24 -1.88
CA ARG A 69 -1.85 -5.15 -1.48
C ARG A 69 -1.69 -6.52 -2.12
N THR A 70 -2.06 -7.54 -1.37
CA THR A 70 -2.25 -8.90 -1.88
C THR A 70 -3.73 -9.23 -1.99
N PHE A 71 -4.08 -10.10 -2.94
CA PHE A 71 -5.45 -10.49 -3.24
C PHE A 71 -5.50 -11.80 -4.03
N LYS A 72 -6.67 -12.42 -4.10
CA LYS A 72 -6.88 -13.62 -4.90
C LYS A 72 -6.97 -13.27 -6.39
N PRO A 73 -6.49 -14.13 -7.30
CA PRO A 73 -6.60 -13.89 -8.75
C PRO A 73 -8.04 -13.65 -9.22
N GLN A 74 -9.03 -14.27 -8.57
CA GLN A 74 -10.45 -14.14 -8.92
C GLN A 74 -11.01 -12.73 -8.65
N GLU A 75 -10.31 -11.91 -7.87
CA GLU A 75 -10.68 -10.50 -7.64
C GLU A 75 -10.30 -9.60 -8.82
N ILE A 76 -9.48 -10.08 -9.77
CA ILE A 76 -9.08 -9.32 -10.95
C ILE A 76 -10.23 -9.33 -11.97
N PHE A 77 -10.87 -8.17 -12.13
CA PHE A 77 -11.96 -7.97 -13.07
C PHE A 77 -11.56 -7.20 -14.34
N ASN A 78 -10.35 -6.63 -14.37
CA ASN A 78 -9.88 -5.81 -15.48
C ASN A 78 -8.52 -6.28 -16.00
N TRP A 79 -8.38 -6.33 -17.31
CA TRP A 79 -7.20 -6.80 -18.02
C TRP A 79 -6.89 -5.83 -19.16
N CYS A 80 -5.63 -5.47 -19.34
CA CYS A 80 -5.17 -4.76 -20.53
C CYS A 80 -4.54 -5.74 -21.53
N ASP A 81 -4.30 -5.29 -22.76
CA ASP A 81 -3.67 -6.08 -23.83
C ASP A 81 -4.42 -7.37 -24.22
N GLU A 82 -5.74 -7.41 -24.07
CA GLU A 82 -6.53 -8.63 -24.33
C GLU A 82 -6.42 -9.14 -25.78
N GLU A 83 -6.21 -8.23 -26.74
CA GLU A 83 -6.02 -8.57 -28.16
C GLU A 83 -4.56 -8.90 -28.52
N ASN A 84 -3.62 -8.78 -27.57
CA ASN A 84 -2.21 -9.03 -27.82
C ASN A 84 -1.94 -10.55 -27.95
N PRO A 85 -1.23 -11.02 -28.98
CA PRO A 85 -0.93 -12.44 -29.15
C PRO A 85 -0.07 -13.04 -28.02
N LYS A 86 0.62 -12.22 -27.22
CA LYS A 86 1.38 -12.67 -26.06
C LYS A 86 0.49 -13.00 -24.84
N GLY A 87 -0.76 -12.51 -24.84
CA GLY A 87 -1.71 -12.66 -23.74
C GLY A 87 -2.01 -11.34 -23.04
N ALA A 88 -3.01 -11.33 -22.17
CA ALA A 88 -3.43 -10.14 -21.44
C ALA A 88 -2.59 -9.90 -20.17
N THR A 89 -2.62 -8.65 -19.69
CA THR A 89 -1.92 -8.17 -18.50
C THR A 89 -2.95 -7.82 -17.41
N ALA A 90 -2.76 -8.33 -16.19
CA ALA A 90 -3.69 -8.08 -15.09
C ALA A 90 -3.59 -6.64 -14.59
N MET A 91 -4.74 -6.00 -14.33
CA MET A 91 -4.79 -4.73 -13.62
C MET A 91 -5.20 -4.95 -12.16
N CYS A 92 -4.52 -4.27 -11.23
CA CYS A 92 -4.84 -4.38 -9.81
C CYS A 92 -6.29 -3.92 -9.55
N PRO A 93 -7.13 -4.71 -8.84
CA PRO A 93 -8.52 -4.35 -8.59
C PRO A 93 -8.71 -3.19 -7.59
N PHE A 94 -7.64 -2.77 -6.91
CA PHE A 94 -7.69 -1.69 -5.91
C PHE A 94 -7.14 -0.36 -6.40
N CYS A 95 -6.03 -0.38 -7.16
CA CYS A 95 -5.37 0.84 -7.65
C CYS A 95 -5.38 0.99 -9.17
N TYR A 96 -5.89 0.00 -9.92
CA TYR A 96 -6.03 0.05 -11.37
C TYR A 96 -4.72 0.25 -12.13
N VAL A 97 -3.59 -0.18 -11.56
CA VAL A 97 -2.28 -0.21 -12.22
C VAL A 97 -1.91 -1.65 -12.56
N ASP A 98 -1.31 -1.85 -13.71
CA ASP A 98 -0.77 -3.10 -14.28
C ASP A 98 0.55 -3.54 -13.62
N SER A 99 0.59 -3.50 -12.28
CA SER A 99 1.76 -3.84 -11.47
C SER A 99 1.50 -5.03 -10.58
N VAL A 100 0.94 -6.10 -11.17
CA VAL A 100 0.53 -7.33 -10.48
C VAL A 100 1.53 -8.45 -10.78
N ILE A 101 1.88 -9.24 -9.77
CA ILE A 101 2.64 -10.48 -9.91
C ILE A 101 1.86 -11.60 -9.22
N GLY A 102 1.79 -12.78 -9.83
CA GLY A 102 1.15 -13.97 -9.26
C GLY A 102 2.13 -14.88 -8.53
N SER A 103 1.65 -15.67 -7.56
CA SER A 103 2.48 -16.62 -6.80
C SER A 103 3.09 -17.74 -7.66
N LYS A 104 2.52 -18.05 -8.84
CA LYS A 104 3.14 -19.00 -9.81
C LYS A 104 4.35 -18.46 -10.55
N SER A 105 4.64 -17.17 -10.43
CA SER A 105 5.91 -16.59 -10.91
C SER A 105 7.14 -17.16 -10.18
N GLY A 106 6.95 -17.74 -8.98
CA GLY A 106 8.03 -18.16 -8.10
C GLY A 106 8.62 -17.04 -7.23
N PHE A 107 8.07 -15.83 -7.30
CA PHE A 107 8.46 -14.69 -6.46
C PHE A 107 7.57 -14.55 -5.21
N PRO A 108 8.11 -14.05 -4.09
CA PRO A 108 7.42 -14.03 -2.79
C PRO A 108 6.44 -12.86 -2.69
N VAL A 109 5.33 -12.94 -3.44
CA VAL A 109 4.28 -11.90 -3.49
C VAL A 109 3.57 -11.68 -2.15
N ASP A 110 3.72 -12.60 -1.20
CA ASP A 110 3.23 -12.51 0.17
C ASP A 110 4.18 -11.78 1.13
N ASP A 111 5.45 -11.55 0.76
CA ASP A 111 6.41 -10.80 1.56
C ASP A 111 6.22 -9.28 1.34
N PRO A 112 5.80 -8.51 2.37
CA PRO A 112 5.64 -7.07 2.23
C PRO A 112 6.94 -6.33 1.87
N ASN A 113 8.11 -6.83 2.29
CA ASN A 113 9.39 -6.20 1.94
C ASN A 113 9.70 -6.39 0.45
N PHE A 114 9.31 -7.53 -0.13
CA PHE A 114 9.46 -7.75 -1.58
C PHE A 114 8.62 -6.75 -2.37
N LEU A 115 7.34 -6.60 -2.02
CA LEU A 115 6.47 -5.62 -2.67
C LEU A 115 6.97 -4.18 -2.46
N GLU A 116 7.43 -3.84 -1.26
CA GLU A 116 8.00 -2.52 -0.95
C GLU A 116 9.28 -2.22 -1.75
N GLU A 117 10.15 -3.21 -1.95
CA GLU A 117 11.36 -3.03 -2.76
C GLU A 117 11.07 -2.99 -4.26
N MET A 118 10.08 -3.75 -4.74
CA MET A 118 9.56 -3.61 -6.09
C MET A 118 8.98 -2.20 -6.32
N TYR A 119 8.17 -1.70 -5.38
CA TYR A 119 7.66 -0.31 -5.41
C TYR A 119 8.80 0.68 -5.56
N LYS A 120 9.74 0.69 -4.60
CA LYS A 120 10.89 1.62 -4.57
C LYS A 120 11.77 1.57 -5.81
N TYR A 121 11.78 0.46 -6.54
CA TYR A 121 12.60 0.31 -7.74
C TYR A 121 11.88 0.75 -9.03
N TRP A 122 10.55 0.62 -9.09
CA TRP A 122 9.76 0.86 -10.30
C TRP A 122 8.88 2.13 -10.24
N PHE A 123 8.63 2.67 -9.04
CA PHE A 123 7.82 3.87 -8.76
C PHE A 123 8.57 4.86 -7.86
#